data_AF-A0A8I0K7F4-F1
#
_entry.id   AF-A0A8I0K7F4-F1
#
_cell.length_a   1.000
_cell.length_b   1.000
_cell.length_c   1.000
_cell.angle_alpha   90.00
_cell.angle_beta   90.00
_cell.angle_gamma   90.00
#
_symmetry.space_group_name_H-M   'P 1'
#
loop_
_entity.id
_entity.type
_entity.pdbx_description
1 polymer ?
#
loop_
_entity_poly.entity_id
_entity_poly.type
_entity_poly.pdbx_seq_one_letter_code
_entity_poly.pdbx_strand_id
1 'polypeptide(L)'
;ITDHHLTTKETPLAEAVVNPNQLGCEFPSKALAGVGVAFYVLANLASLRNRQGKSTSKVTQYLDLVALGTYADVAVLDYNNRILVDAGVKRIQQHQCRVGILALLDIAGREATSIRAQDLGFVLGPRINAAGRMESMRIGIECLLADTMETAYPIAQQLNQLNIDRRQIEGEMKQQALSALDSLQLSQQDI
;
A
#
# COMPACT_ATOMS: atom_id res chain seq x y z
N ILE A 1 19.18 -1.22 1.58
CA ILE A 1 18.05 -0.29 1.77
C ILE A 1 17.23 -0.29 0.49
N THR A 2 15.93 -0.58 0.59
CA THR A 2 14.98 -0.39 -0.52
C THR A 2 14.04 0.74 -0.11
N ASP A 3 13.97 1.80 -0.91
CA ASP A 3 13.18 2.98 -0.59
C ASP A 3 12.68 3.64 -1.87
N HIS A 4 11.78 4.59 -1.75
CA HIS A 4 11.22 5.38 -2.85
C HIS A 4 11.10 6.87 -2.53
N HIS A 5 11.39 7.31 -1.30
CA HIS A 5 11.28 8.71 -0.94
C HIS A 5 12.21 9.59 -1.80
N LEU A 6 11.72 10.80 -2.10
CA LEU A 6 12.52 11.86 -2.71
C LEU A 6 13.71 12.19 -1.80
N THR A 7 14.89 12.32 -2.38
CA THR A 7 16.10 12.69 -1.65
C THR A 7 16.96 13.64 -2.47
N THR A 8 17.53 14.62 -1.78
CA THR A 8 18.63 15.47 -2.29
C THR A 8 19.94 15.14 -1.60
N LYS A 9 19.93 14.17 -0.69
CA LYS A 9 21.09 13.75 0.09
C LYS A 9 21.89 12.70 -0.66
N GLU A 10 23.18 12.64 -0.37
CA GLU A 10 24.06 11.55 -0.82
C GLU A 10 23.53 10.20 -0.35
N THR A 11 23.86 9.16 -1.12
CA THR A 11 23.49 7.78 -0.82
C THR A 11 24.08 7.38 0.54
N PRO A 12 23.26 6.86 1.48
CA PRO A 12 23.75 6.48 2.81
C PRO A 12 24.73 5.30 2.73
N LEU A 13 25.61 5.20 3.74
CA LEU A 13 26.52 4.06 3.88
C LEU A 13 25.73 2.78 4.14
N ALA A 14 25.59 1.94 3.11
CA ALA A 14 24.93 0.64 3.16
C ALA A 14 25.51 -0.28 2.08
N GLU A 15 25.38 -1.60 2.27
CA GLU A 15 25.82 -2.61 1.29
C GLU A 15 25.17 -2.40 -0.10
N ALA A 16 23.90 -2.00 -0.10
CA ALA A 16 23.19 -1.63 -1.32
C ALA A 16 22.03 -0.67 -1.02
N VAL A 17 21.79 0.26 -1.94
CA VAL A 17 20.63 1.16 -1.94
C VAL A 17 19.90 1.01 -3.27
N VAL A 18 18.60 0.74 -3.20
CA VAL A 18 17.71 0.69 -4.36
C VAL A 18 16.61 1.71 -4.12
N ASN A 19 16.76 2.89 -4.72
CA ASN A 19 15.76 3.95 -4.70
C ASN A 19 15.72 4.64 -6.07
N PRO A 20 14.56 4.73 -6.76
CA PRO A 20 14.44 5.42 -8.04
C PRO A 20 14.79 6.92 -7.96
N ASN A 21 14.77 7.51 -6.77
CA ASN A 21 14.99 8.92 -6.50
C ASN A 21 16.38 9.24 -5.93
N GLN A 22 17.31 8.29 -5.92
CA GLN A 22 18.71 8.58 -5.56
C GLN A 22 19.38 9.48 -6.61
N LEU A 23 20.36 10.28 -6.18
CA LEU A 23 21.11 11.19 -7.04
C LEU A 23 21.73 10.45 -8.24
N GLY A 24 21.55 10.99 -9.44
CA GLY A 24 22.09 10.42 -10.68
C GLY A 24 21.39 9.14 -11.18
N CYS A 25 20.31 8.68 -10.55
CA CYS A 25 19.56 7.53 -11.06
C CYS A 25 18.80 7.91 -12.33
N GLU A 26 18.95 7.13 -13.40
CA GLU A 26 18.24 7.34 -14.67
C GLU A 26 16.96 6.50 -14.82
N PHE A 27 16.57 5.75 -13.78
CA PHE A 27 15.36 4.93 -13.83
C PHE A 27 14.13 5.80 -14.15
N PRO A 28 13.35 5.50 -15.19
CA PRO A 28 12.34 6.42 -15.73
C PRO A 28 11.13 6.60 -14.81
N SER A 29 10.73 5.57 -14.07
CA SER A 29 9.59 5.65 -13.15
C SER A 29 10.05 6.17 -11.78
N LYS A 30 10.09 7.49 -11.65
CA LYS A 30 10.42 8.18 -10.38
C LYS A 30 9.31 8.08 -9.33
N ALA A 31 8.10 7.78 -9.77
CA ALA A 31 6.93 7.64 -8.91
C ALA A 31 6.74 6.22 -8.35
N LEU A 32 7.64 5.28 -8.63
CA LEU A 32 7.52 3.90 -8.18
C LEU A 32 7.38 3.84 -6.65
N ALA A 33 6.29 3.26 -6.16
CA ALA A 33 6.07 3.08 -4.72
C ALA A 33 7.08 2.10 -4.11
N GLY A 34 7.28 2.15 -2.78
CA GLY A 34 8.20 1.24 -2.09
C GLY A 34 7.92 -0.25 -2.35
N VAL A 35 6.64 -0.63 -2.46
CA VAL A 35 6.24 -2.00 -2.84
C VAL A 35 6.69 -2.39 -4.26
N GLY A 36 6.68 -1.42 -5.18
CA GLY A 36 7.19 -1.60 -6.55
C GLY A 36 8.70 -1.78 -6.57
N VAL A 37 9.43 -1.02 -5.73
CA VAL A 37 10.89 -1.19 -5.56
C VAL A 37 11.20 -2.60 -5.07
N ALA A 38 10.51 -3.07 -4.03
CA ALA A 38 10.66 -4.44 -3.54
C ALA A 38 10.34 -5.49 -4.62
N PHE A 39 9.28 -5.27 -5.41
CA PHE A 39 8.91 -6.15 -6.51
C PHE A 39 10.02 -6.28 -7.57
N TYR A 40 10.65 -5.17 -7.98
CA TYR A 40 11.74 -5.23 -8.96
C TYR A 40 12.99 -5.92 -8.40
N VAL A 41 13.31 -5.71 -7.13
CA VAL A 41 14.40 -6.44 -6.47
C VAL A 41 14.14 -7.95 -6.50
N LEU A 42 12.92 -8.37 -6.13
CA LEU A 42 12.53 -9.78 -6.19
C LEU A 42 12.53 -10.33 -7.62
N ALA A 43 12.06 -9.55 -8.60
CA ALA A 43 12.06 -9.95 -10.01
C ALA A 43 13.48 -10.15 -10.56
N ASN A 44 14.42 -9.28 -10.19
CA ASN A 44 15.82 -9.40 -10.57
C ASN A 44 16.46 -10.65 -9.93
N LEU A 45 16.27 -10.83 -8.62
CA LEU A 45 16.75 -12.01 -7.90
C LEU A 45 16.20 -13.32 -8.49
N ALA A 46 14.90 -13.36 -8.78
CA ALA A 46 14.25 -14.51 -9.39
C ALA A 46 14.85 -14.84 -10.76
N SER A 47 15.13 -13.81 -11.57
CA SER A 47 15.75 -13.95 -12.89
C SER A 47 17.20 -14.44 -12.80
N LEU A 48 17.97 -13.96 -11.82
CA LEU A 48 19.33 -14.44 -11.56
C LEU A 48 19.35 -15.90 -11.14
N ARG A 49 18.49 -16.29 -10.19
CA ARG A 49 18.38 -17.68 -9.73
C ARG A 49 17.98 -18.62 -10.85
N ASN A 50 17.02 -18.22 -11.69
CA ASN A 50 16.59 -19.01 -12.84
C ASN A 50 17.75 -19.26 -13.83
N ARG A 51 18.55 -18.22 -14.15
CA ARG A 51 19.74 -18.36 -15.01
C ARG A 51 20.81 -19.29 -14.43
N GLN A 52 20.82 -19.47 -13.11
CA GLN A 52 21.71 -20.39 -12.41
C GLN A 52 21.10 -21.79 -12.21
N GLY A 53 19.93 -22.08 -12.79
CA GLY A 53 19.22 -23.35 -12.59
C GLY A 53 18.73 -23.56 -11.15
N LYS A 54 18.62 -22.50 -10.35
CA LYS A 54 18.16 -22.56 -8.96
C LYS A 54 16.65 -22.36 -8.89
N SER A 55 16.03 -22.96 -7.88
CA SER A 55 14.61 -22.78 -7.56
C SER A 55 14.27 -21.29 -7.38
N THR A 56 13.12 -20.87 -7.88
CA THR A 56 12.66 -19.48 -7.80
C THR A 56 11.13 -19.42 -7.69
N SER A 57 10.60 -18.29 -7.22
CA SER A 57 9.17 -18.04 -7.11
C SER A 57 8.65 -17.29 -8.33
N LYS A 58 7.40 -17.55 -8.73
CA LYS A 58 6.70 -16.76 -9.74
C LYS A 58 6.37 -15.38 -9.18
N VAL A 59 7.24 -14.38 -9.38
CA VAL A 59 7.14 -13.06 -8.74
C VAL A 59 5.85 -12.31 -9.12
N THR A 60 5.28 -12.58 -10.30
CA THR A 60 3.99 -12.00 -10.73
C THR A 60 2.83 -12.35 -9.79
N GLN A 61 2.98 -13.37 -8.93
CA GLN A 61 1.96 -13.71 -7.93
C GLN A 61 1.77 -12.63 -6.86
N TYR A 62 2.71 -11.69 -6.71
CA TYR A 62 2.67 -10.60 -5.73
C TYR A 62 2.14 -9.28 -6.31
N LEU A 63 1.69 -9.26 -7.57
CA LEU A 63 1.23 -8.02 -8.22
C LEU A 63 -0.04 -7.44 -7.59
N ASP A 64 -0.84 -8.27 -6.93
CA ASP A 64 -1.96 -7.84 -6.09
C ASP A 64 -1.50 -6.96 -4.92
N LEU A 65 -0.43 -7.37 -4.22
CA LEU A 65 0.20 -6.58 -3.17
C LEU A 65 0.85 -5.32 -3.72
N VAL A 66 1.48 -5.40 -4.90
CA VAL A 66 2.05 -4.23 -5.58
C VAL A 66 0.97 -3.22 -5.91
N ALA A 67 -0.16 -3.65 -6.47
CA ALA A 67 -1.27 -2.76 -6.78
C ALA A 67 -1.85 -2.12 -5.52
N LEU A 68 -2.08 -2.92 -4.48
CA LEU A 68 -2.60 -2.44 -3.20
C LEU A 68 -1.66 -1.42 -2.55
N GLY A 69 -0.37 -1.74 -2.44
CA GLY A 69 0.61 -0.85 -1.82
C GLY A 69 0.83 0.44 -2.62
N THR A 70 0.82 0.37 -3.96
CA THR A 70 0.95 1.56 -4.82
C THR A 70 -0.22 2.53 -4.61
N TYR A 71 -1.44 2.01 -4.49
CA TYR A 71 -2.61 2.85 -4.22
C TYR A 71 -2.70 3.33 -2.76
N ALA A 72 -2.33 2.48 -1.80
CA ALA A 72 -2.31 2.85 -0.39
C ALA A 72 -1.28 3.95 -0.08
N ASP A 73 -0.19 3.99 -0.85
CA ASP A 73 0.85 5.02 -0.81
C ASP A 73 0.49 6.28 -1.60
N VAL A 74 -0.68 6.30 -2.27
CA VAL A 74 -1.13 7.42 -3.11
C VAL A 74 -0.07 7.79 -4.18
N ALA A 75 0.66 6.79 -4.65
CA ALA A 75 1.75 7.00 -5.61
C ALA A 75 1.19 7.48 -6.95
N VAL A 76 1.93 8.36 -7.63
CA VAL A 76 1.54 8.86 -8.95
C VAL A 76 1.51 7.69 -9.93
N LEU A 77 0.39 7.53 -10.63
CA LEU A 77 0.21 6.52 -11.66
C LEU A 77 0.87 6.96 -12.97
N ASP A 78 2.20 6.99 -12.97
CA ASP A 78 3.00 7.06 -14.17
C ASP A 78 2.83 5.79 -15.03
N TYR A 79 3.48 5.75 -16.19
CA TYR A 79 3.36 4.64 -17.12
C TYR A 79 3.62 3.27 -16.45
N ASN A 80 4.64 3.18 -15.60
CA ASN A 80 5.06 1.93 -15.00
C ASN A 80 4.11 1.49 -13.89
N ASN A 81 3.76 2.40 -12.98
CA ASN A 81 2.80 2.12 -11.92
C ASN A 81 1.43 1.72 -12.49
N ARG A 82 0.98 2.34 -13.59
CA ARG A 82 -0.27 1.93 -14.26
C ARG A 82 -0.25 0.48 -14.71
N ILE A 83 0.85 0.02 -15.30
CA ILE A 83 0.98 -1.37 -15.76
C ILE A 83 0.95 -2.34 -14.58
N LEU A 84 1.72 -2.05 -13.52
CA LEU A 84 1.79 -2.91 -12.34
C LEU A 84 0.44 -3.00 -11.62
N VAL A 85 -0.25 -1.86 -11.47
CA VAL A 85 -1.59 -1.78 -10.89
C VAL A 85 -2.59 -2.55 -11.73
N ASP A 86 -2.66 -2.31 -13.05
CA ASP A 86 -3.62 -2.97 -13.93
C ASP A 86 -3.46 -4.49 -13.87
N ALA A 87 -2.22 -4.98 -13.90
CA ALA A 87 -1.93 -6.40 -13.75
C ALA A 87 -2.37 -6.94 -12.38
N GLY A 88 -2.10 -6.21 -11.28
CA GLY A 88 -2.53 -6.60 -9.94
C GLY A 88 -4.05 -6.64 -9.76
N VAL A 89 -4.76 -5.63 -10.28
CA VAL A 89 -6.24 -5.59 -10.27
C VAL A 89 -6.82 -6.77 -11.03
N LYS A 90 -6.33 -7.06 -12.24
CA LYS A 90 -6.77 -8.23 -13.02
C LYS A 90 -6.60 -9.54 -12.27
N ARG A 91 -5.50 -9.68 -11.51
CA ARG A 91 -5.29 -10.87 -10.67
C ARG A 91 -6.32 -10.98 -9.55
N ILE A 92 -6.63 -9.88 -8.87
CA ILE A 92 -7.67 -9.85 -7.83
C ILE A 92 -9.03 -10.22 -8.43
N GLN A 93 -9.38 -9.67 -9.60
CA GLN A 93 -10.63 -10.00 -10.32
C GLN A 93 -10.73 -11.49 -10.69
N GLN A 94 -9.58 -12.15 -10.89
CA GLN A 94 -9.48 -13.58 -11.17
C GLN A 94 -9.32 -14.45 -9.90
N HIS A 95 -9.46 -13.87 -8.70
CA HIS A 95 -9.21 -14.53 -7.41
C HIS A 95 -7.78 -15.11 -7.28
N GLN A 96 -6.80 -14.53 -7.97
CA GLN A 96 -5.40 -14.92 -7.95
C GLN A 96 -4.57 -13.98 -7.06
N CYS A 97 -5.06 -13.70 -5.85
CA CYS A 97 -4.46 -12.77 -4.89
C CYS A 97 -4.36 -13.37 -3.48
N ARG A 98 -3.78 -12.62 -2.54
CA ARG A 98 -3.75 -12.96 -1.12
C ARG A 98 -5.16 -13.11 -0.57
N VAL A 99 -5.34 -14.10 0.29
CA VAL A 99 -6.64 -14.39 0.91
C VAL A 99 -7.09 -13.23 1.80
N GLY A 100 -6.16 -12.55 2.48
CA GLY A 100 -6.44 -11.32 3.21
C GLY A 100 -7.09 -10.20 2.39
N ILE A 101 -6.73 -10.07 1.10
CA ILE A 101 -7.36 -9.09 0.21
C ILE A 101 -8.82 -9.47 -0.02
N LEU A 102 -9.12 -10.75 -0.23
CA LEU A 102 -10.49 -11.24 -0.42
C LEU A 102 -11.33 -11.06 0.85
N ALA A 103 -10.77 -11.36 2.03
CA ALA A 103 -11.45 -11.14 3.29
C ALA A 103 -11.80 -9.66 3.54
N LEU A 104 -10.88 -8.74 3.24
CA LEU A 104 -11.14 -7.31 3.36
C LEU A 104 -12.18 -6.81 2.36
N LEU A 105 -12.23 -7.39 1.15
CA LEU A 105 -13.24 -7.07 0.14
C LEU A 105 -14.64 -7.52 0.57
N ASP A 106 -14.75 -8.74 1.09
CA ASP A 106 -15.99 -9.31 1.60
C ASP A 106 -16.58 -8.45 2.73
N ILE A 107 -15.76 -8.10 3.72
CA ILE A 107 -16.16 -7.22 4.83
C ILE A 107 -16.54 -5.81 4.35
N ALA A 108 -15.96 -5.35 3.25
CA ALA A 108 -16.30 -4.08 2.64
C ALA A 108 -17.54 -4.13 1.74
N GLY A 109 -18.16 -5.30 1.55
CA GLY A 109 -19.28 -5.50 0.62
C GLY A 109 -18.87 -5.22 -0.83
N ARG A 110 -17.68 -5.70 -1.23
CA ARG A 110 -17.12 -5.52 -2.57
C ARG A 110 -16.82 -6.86 -3.23
N GLU A 111 -17.36 -7.04 -4.43
CA GLU A 111 -17.08 -8.20 -5.26
C GLU A 111 -15.72 -8.09 -5.95
N ALA A 112 -14.84 -9.07 -5.72
CA ALA A 112 -13.48 -9.08 -6.27
C ALA A 112 -13.48 -8.95 -7.81
N THR A 113 -14.41 -9.61 -8.49
CA THR A 113 -14.56 -9.60 -9.96
C THR A 113 -14.85 -8.21 -10.54
N SER A 114 -15.43 -7.30 -9.74
CA SER A 114 -15.83 -5.95 -10.15
C SER A 114 -14.90 -4.86 -9.63
N ILE A 115 -13.87 -5.23 -8.86
CA ILE A 115 -13.02 -4.28 -8.15
C ILE A 115 -12.31 -3.34 -9.13
N ARG A 116 -12.22 -2.06 -8.75
CA ARG A 116 -11.45 -1.06 -9.48
C ARG A 116 -10.21 -0.68 -8.68
N ALA A 117 -9.21 -0.16 -9.37
CA ALA A 117 -7.97 0.26 -8.75
C ALA A 117 -8.17 1.27 -7.61
N GLN A 118 -9.18 2.16 -7.73
CA GLN A 118 -9.56 3.12 -6.69
C GLN A 118 -10.03 2.44 -5.39
N ASP A 119 -10.71 1.30 -5.46
CA ASP A 119 -11.13 0.58 -4.25
C ASP A 119 -9.94 0.11 -3.41
N LEU A 120 -8.79 -0.16 -4.03
CA LEU A 120 -7.57 -0.51 -3.30
C LEU A 120 -7.13 0.62 -2.35
N GLY A 121 -7.18 1.88 -2.81
CA GLY A 121 -6.75 3.04 -2.03
C GLY A 121 -7.82 3.61 -1.09
N PHE A 122 -9.10 3.49 -1.43
CA PHE A 122 -10.19 4.11 -0.66
C PHE A 122 -11.01 3.12 0.17
N VAL A 123 -10.94 1.82 -0.12
CA VAL A 123 -11.68 0.78 0.60
C VAL A 123 -10.72 -0.10 1.39
N LEU A 124 -9.68 -0.66 0.76
CA LEU A 124 -8.76 -1.60 1.43
C LEU A 124 -7.67 -0.88 2.22
N GLY A 125 -6.98 0.08 1.60
CA GLY A 125 -5.90 0.86 2.21
C GLY A 125 -6.24 1.43 3.60
N PRO A 126 -7.40 2.10 3.79
CA PRO A 126 -7.76 2.65 5.10
C PRO A 126 -7.91 1.61 6.21
N ARG A 127 -8.39 0.40 5.88
CA ARG A 127 -8.52 -0.71 6.84
C ARG A 127 -7.16 -1.21 7.31
N ILE A 128 -6.24 -1.40 6.39
CA ILE A 128 -4.87 -1.82 6.71
C ILE A 128 -4.12 -0.73 7.48
N ASN A 129 -4.27 0.53 7.06
CA ASN A 129 -3.57 1.66 7.66
C ASN A 129 -4.12 2.03 9.05
N ALA A 130 -5.39 1.72 9.34
CA ALA A 130 -5.97 1.95 10.66
C ALA A 130 -5.21 1.21 11.77
N ALA A 131 -4.71 0.00 11.50
CA ALA A 131 -3.94 -0.78 12.46
C ALA A 131 -2.65 -0.08 12.90
N GLY A 132 -1.95 0.59 11.98
CA GLY A 132 -0.72 1.32 12.31
C GLY A 132 -0.95 2.59 13.12
N ARG A 133 -2.15 3.19 13.07
CA ARG A 133 -2.51 4.41 13.79
C ARG A 133 -3.12 4.16 15.16
N MET A 134 -3.82 3.03 15.30
CA MET A 134 -4.62 2.71 16.50
C MET A 134 -3.98 1.66 17.39
N GLU A 135 -3.25 0.69 16.82
CA GLU A 135 -2.68 -0.44 17.55
C GLU A 135 -1.28 -0.79 17.03
N SER A 136 -1.16 -1.83 16.20
CA SER A 136 0.08 -2.31 15.61
C SER A 136 -0.10 -2.64 14.13
N MET A 137 0.79 -2.11 13.28
CA MET A 137 0.85 -2.42 11.84
C MET A 137 0.93 -3.93 11.55
N ARG A 138 1.38 -4.72 12.54
CA ARG A 138 1.49 -6.18 12.46
C ARG A 138 0.18 -6.85 12.06
N ILE A 139 -0.97 -6.36 12.52
CA ILE A 139 -2.29 -6.95 12.23
C ILE A 139 -2.59 -6.90 10.73
N GLY A 140 -2.25 -5.78 10.08
CA GLY A 140 -2.39 -5.63 8.63
C GLY A 140 -1.52 -6.63 7.85
N ILE A 141 -0.29 -6.84 8.33
CA ILE A 141 0.64 -7.81 7.74
C ILE A 141 0.12 -9.23 7.93
N GLU A 142 -0.33 -9.60 9.13
CA GLU A 142 -0.89 -10.93 9.43
C GLU A 142 -2.11 -11.24 8.56
N CYS A 143 -2.99 -10.26 8.33
CA CYS A 143 -4.11 -10.41 7.40
C CYS A 143 -3.63 -10.74 5.97
N LEU A 144 -2.66 -9.99 5.45
CA LEU A 144 -2.14 -10.19 4.09
C LEU A 144 -1.32 -11.47 3.94
N LEU A 145 -0.76 -12.00 5.03
CA LEU A 145 0.01 -13.25 5.06
C LEU A 145 -0.85 -14.49 5.35
N ALA A 146 -2.11 -14.33 5.75
CA ALA A 146 -2.99 -15.45 6.06
C ALA A 146 -3.16 -16.41 4.87
N ASP A 147 -3.08 -17.71 5.16
CA ASP A 147 -3.14 -18.78 4.16
C ASP A 147 -4.58 -19.18 3.78
N THR A 148 -5.55 -18.92 4.66
CA THR A 148 -6.94 -19.37 4.50
C THR A 148 -7.94 -18.28 4.86
N MET A 149 -9.18 -18.40 4.36
CA MET A 149 -10.25 -17.46 4.74
C MET A 149 -10.59 -17.55 6.22
N GLU A 150 -10.53 -18.75 6.80
CA GLU A 150 -10.74 -18.99 8.23
C GLU A 150 -9.78 -18.18 9.11
N THR A 151 -8.51 -18.07 8.68
CA THR A 151 -7.49 -17.27 9.40
C THR A 151 -7.53 -15.79 9.04
N ALA A 152 -7.84 -15.46 7.78
CA ALA A 152 -7.86 -14.07 7.30
C ALA A 152 -9.07 -13.27 7.80
N TYR A 153 -10.25 -13.91 7.85
CA TYR A 153 -11.51 -13.21 8.08
C TYR A 153 -11.62 -12.56 9.46
N PRO A 154 -11.26 -13.23 10.58
CA PRO A 154 -11.28 -12.59 11.90
C PRO A 154 -10.33 -11.38 11.98
N ILE A 155 -9.16 -11.47 11.35
CA ILE A 155 -8.19 -10.37 11.31
C ILE A 155 -8.74 -9.21 10.47
N ALA A 156 -9.37 -9.50 9.33
CA ALA A 156 -10.00 -8.49 8.50
C ALA A 156 -11.18 -7.79 9.22
N GLN A 157 -11.92 -8.50 10.09
CA GLN A 157 -12.95 -7.89 10.94
C GLN A 157 -12.34 -6.93 11.97
N GLN A 158 -11.24 -7.33 12.60
CA GLN A 158 -10.49 -6.44 13.50
C GLN A 158 -10.00 -5.18 12.77
N LEU A 159 -9.39 -5.32 11.58
CA LEU A 159 -8.97 -4.19 10.76
C LEU A 159 -10.14 -3.26 10.38
N ASN A 160 -11.31 -3.82 10.12
CA ASN A 160 -12.50 -3.03 9.85
C ASN A 160 -12.98 -2.25 11.08
N GLN A 161 -12.98 -2.88 12.26
CA GLN A 161 -13.32 -2.20 13.51
C GLN A 161 -12.35 -1.04 13.78
N LEU A 162 -11.05 -1.27 13.66
CA LEU A 162 -10.02 -0.24 13.83
C LEU A 162 -10.22 0.94 12.86
N ASN A 163 -10.63 0.67 11.63
CA ASN A 163 -10.94 1.72 10.66
C ASN A 163 -12.22 2.50 11.00
N ILE A 164 -13.24 1.85 11.57
CA ILE A 164 -14.44 2.52 12.08
C ILE A 164 -14.06 3.45 13.24
N ASP A 165 -13.33 2.94 14.23
CA ASP A 165 -12.90 3.70 15.40
C ASP A 165 -12.03 4.90 14.99
N ARG A 166 -11.07 4.67 14.09
CA ARG A 166 -10.23 5.73 13.50
C ARG A 166 -11.06 6.80 12.78
N ARG A 167 -12.11 6.43 12.04
CA ARG A 167 -13.03 7.39 11.38
C ARG A 167 -13.80 8.23 12.38
N GLN A 168 -14.26 7.62 13.47
CA GLN A 168 -14.94 8.34 14.53
C GLN A 168 -14.02 9.39 15.16
N ILE A 169 -12.82 8.99 15.58
CA ILE A 169 -11.83 9.88 16.20
C ILE A 169 -11.45 11.02 15.26
N GLU A 170 -11.15 10.72 13.98
CA GLU A 170 -10.84 11.77 12.99
C GLU A 170 -12.01 12.74 12.78
N GLY A 171 -13.26 12.25 12.84
CA GLY A 171 -14.45 13.08 12.73
C GLY A 171 -14.58 14.05 13.91
N GLU A 172 -14.39 13.56 15.13
CA GLU A 172 -14.40 14.37 16.35
C GLU A 172 -13.28 15.43 16.34
N MET A 173 -12.05 15.03 15.98
CA MET A 173 -10.92 15.96 15.85
C MET A 173 -11.18 17.05 14.81
N LYS A 174 -11.78 16.69 13.66
CA LYS A 174 -12.13 17.67 12.63
C LYS A 174 -13.16 18.67 13.13
N GLN A 175 -14.19 18.24 13.86
CA GLN A 175 -15.21 19.13 14.42
C GLN A 175 -14.61 20.10 15.46
N GLN A 176 -13.71 19.60 16.31
CA GLN A 176 -12.98 20.43 17.27
C GLN A 176 -12.12 21.48 16.56
N ALA A 177 -11.38 21.08 15.52
CA ALA A 177 -10.55 22.00 14.74
C ALA A 177 -11.37 23.09 14.02
N LEU A 178 -12.52 22.73 13.45
CA LEU A 178 -13.43 23.71 12.83
C LEU A 178 -14.01 24.68 13.86
N SER A 179 -14.41 24.18 15.03
CA SER A 179 -14.91 25.03 16.12
C SER A 179 -13.83 25.99 16.65
N ALA A 180 -12.57 25.56 16.66
CA ALA A 180 -11.43 26.41 17.02
C ALA A 180 -11.16 27.49 15.95
N LEU A 181 -11.33 27.18 14.66
CA LEU A 181 -11.25 28.15 13.58
C LEU A 181 -12.36 29.19 13.64
N ASP A 182 -13.59 28.77 13.93
CA ASP A 182 -14.74 29.69 14.05
C ASP A 182 -14.63 30.63 15.26
N SER A 183 -13.88 30.24 16.29
CA SER A 183 -13.62 31.08 17.47
C SER A 183 -12.39 32.00 17.32
N LEU A 184 -11.60 31.83 16.26
CA LEU A 184 -10.50 32.74 15.92
C LEU A 184 -11.07 34.02 15.26
N GLN A 185 -11.14 35.11 16.01
CA GLN A 185 -11.32 36.45 15.44
C GLN A 185 -10.00 36.90 14.82
N LEU A 186 -9.83 36.70 13.51
CA LEU A 186 -8.72 37.27 12.75
C LEU A 186 -8.95 38.78 12.61
N SER A 187 -8.10 39.59 13.22
CA SER A 187 -8.12 41.04 13.02
C SER A 187 -7.42 41.39 11.70
N GLN A 188 -7.78 42.51 11.07
CA GLN A 188 -7.11 43.00 9.84
C GLN A 188 -5.61 43.30 10.02
N GLN A 189 -5.06 43.21 11.24
CA GLN A 189 -3.64 43.36 11.53
C GLN A 189 -2.85 42.04 11.49
N ASP A 190 -3.53 40.89 11.36
CA ASP A 190 -2.93 39.55 11.43
C ASP A 190 -2.72 38.87 10.04
N ILE A 191 -2.97 39.60 8.94
CA ILE A 191 -2.74 39.19 7.54
C ILE A 191 -1.78 40.18 6.87
#